data_AF-A0A947GEP6-F1
#
_entry.id   AF-A0A947GEP6-F1
#
_cell.length_a   1.000
_cell.length_b   1.000
_cell.length_c   1.000
_cell.angle_alpha   90.00
_cell.angle_beta   90.00
_cell.angle_gamma   90.00
#
_symmetry.space_group_name_H-M   'P 1'
#
loop_
_entity.id
_entity.type
_entity.pdbx_description
1 polymer ?
#
loop_
_entity_poly.entity_id
_entity_poly.type
_entity_poly.pdbx_seq_one_letter_code
_entity_poly.pdbx_strand_id
1 'polypeptide(L)'
;MLKRHRKSKLRKRLPASVQPLLEAASQRPTDLARAVALIVDALDNDRTDSAQLQESLELLAEAGPDRESRNLYVASLRALANHRLEAAFDFGAALGHLYPDKRAMKSLVQYHQRAGNYGRALGLLDLLENDAWAKQTRHTLEDKYQQARRRASKGLTTYLGYRNLSADQPRSVLLYGDMNLNVIDGSSIWLASVAQALTGLGFGVHLILREDIERREVIEPLLAHPEIELFEPWAFGQPSLSEGRAAQAIDELDGLWGGYRAVVVRGLSICTELAKRKTLWKRVFPYLTDFYRHRSDHGGAIDIENSTRELFADLRHLAGGFFAQTPAISEL
;
A
#
# COMPACT_ATOMS: atom_id res chain seq x y z
N MET A 1 -31.94 28.35 12.09
CA MET A 1 -31.64 28.09 13.52
C MET A 1 -31.19 26.66 13.80
N LEU A 2 -31.87 25.61 13.30
CA LEU A 2 -31.54 24.20 13.57
C LEU A 2 -30.09 23.77 13.27
N LYS A 3 -29.51 24.17 12.12
CA LYS A 3 -28.12 23.82 11.76
C LYS A 3 -27.07 24.36 12.75
N ARG A 4 -27.25 25.58 13.27
CA ARG A 4 -26.34 26.19 14.26
C ARG A 4 -26.43 25.48 15.61
N HIS A 5 -27.64 25.12 16.03
CA HIS A 5 -27.85 24.40 17.29
C HIS A 5 -27.26 22.98 17.24
N ARG A 6 -27.45 22.26 16.13
CA ARG A 6 -26.85 20.93 15.89
C ARG A 6 -25.32 20.98 15.93
N LYS A 7 -24.70 21.98 15.31
CA LYS A 7 -23.23 22.18 15.32
C LYS A 7 -22.68 22.43 16.71
N SER A 8 -23.32 23.29 17.50
CA SER A 8 -22.90 23.55 18.88
C SER A 8 -22.94 22.28 19.73
N LYS A 9 -23.96 21.43 19.54
CA LYS A 9 -24.08 20.14 20.24
C LYS A 9 -22.97 19.16 19.86
N LEU A 10 -22.62 19.06 18.56
CA LEU A 10 -21.56 18.16 18.10
C LEU A 10 -20.16 18.62 18.55
N ARG A 11 -19.89 19.93 18.55
CA ARG A 11 -18.60 20.45 19.04
C ARG A 11 -18.34 20.13 20.51
N LYS A 12 -19.38 20.10 21.33
CA LYS A 12 -19.29 19.69 22.74
C LYS A 12 -18.99 18.20 22.93
N ARG A 13 -19.19 17.38 21.90
CA ARG A 13 -18.88 15.94 21.89
C ARG A 13 -17.45 15.64 21.42
N LEU A 14 -16.72 16.64 20.94
CA LEU A 14 -15.33 16.46 20.55
C LEU A 14 -14.46 16.12 21.76
N PRO A 15 -13.45 15.25 21.59
CA PRO A 15 -12.46 14.99 22.63
C PRO A 15 -11.82 16.27 23.16
N ALA A 16 -11.50 16.31 24.45
CA ALA A 16 -10.87 17.46 25.10
C ALA A 16 -9.51 17.82 24.46
N SER A 17 -8.81 16.84 23.89
CA SER A 17 -7.58 17.01 23.12
C SER A 17 -7.77 17.76 21.81
N VAL A 18 -8.92 17.61 21.15
CA VAL A 18 -9.19 18.17 19.81
C VAL A 18 -9.88 19.53 19.87
N GLN A 19 -10.61 19.84 20.96
CA GLN A 19 -11.29 21.13 21.11
C GLN A 19 -10.34 22.35 20.96
N PRO A 20 -9.17 22.40 21.62
CA PRO A 20 -8.22 23.51 21.46
C PRO A 20 -7.68 23.64 20.03
N LEU A 21 -7.56 22.51 19.32
CA LEU A 21 -7.08 22.46 17.93
C LEU A 21 -8.13 23.05 16.98
N LEU A 22 -9.41 22.72 17.19
CA LEU A 22 -10.52 23.32 16.44
C LEU A 22 -10.63 24.83 16.71
N GLU A 23 -10.46 25.26 17.96
CA GLU A 23 -10.46 26.68 18.33
C GLU A 23 -9.35 27.43 17.62
N ALA A 24 -8.13 26.89 17.59
CA ALA A 24 -7.01 27.46 16.86
C ALA A 24 -7.31 27.57 15.35
N ALA A 25 -7.89 26.52 14.75
CA ALA A 25 -8.32 26.51 13.34
C ALA A 25 -9.48 27.49 13.04
N SER A 26 -10.14 28.01 14.08
CA SER A 26 -11.27 28.93 14.00
C SER A 26 -10.91 30.40 14.24
N GLN A 27 -9.67 30.69 14.67
CA GLN A 27 -9.23 32.06 14.94
C GLN A 27 -9.31 32.97 13.71
N ARG A 28 -9.46 34.28 13.94
CA ARG A 28 -9.51 35.31 12.90
C ARG A 28 -8.46 36.39 13.17
N PRO A 29 -7.54 36.66 12.22
CA PRO A 29 -7.34 35.94 10.95
C PRO A 29 -6.94 34.47 11.19
N THR A 30 -7.33 33.58 10.27
CA THR A 30 -7.00 32.15 10.41
C THR A 30 -5.52 31.95 10.16
N ASP A 31 -4.79 31.55 11.19
CA ASP A 31 -3.39 31.15 11.10
C ASP A 31 -3.29 29.62 11.04
N LEU A 32 -3.26 29.10 9.81
CA LEU A 32 -3.08 27.66 9.58
C LEU A 32 -1.71 27.17 10.05
N ALA A 33 -0.66 28.01 10.02
CA ALA A 33 0.67 27.58 10.44
C ALA A 33 0.69 27.33 11.96
N ARG A 34 0.06 28.24 12.72
CA ARG A 34 -0.15 28.04 14.16
C ARG A 34 -1.00 26.81 14.46
N ALA A 35 -2.10 26.59 13.73
CA ALA A 35 -2.94 25.41 13.92
C ALA A 35 -2.15 24.11 13.65
N VAL A 36 -1.33 24.07 12.60
CA VAL A 36 -0.44 22.93 12.31
C VAL A 36 0.54 22.71 13.46
N ALA A 37 1.21 23.76 13.95
CA ALA A 37 2.18 23.64 15.04
C ALA A 37 1.56 23.08 16.33
N LEU A 38 0.34 23.51 16.67
CA LEU A 38 -0.38 22.98 17.84
C LEU A 38 -0.77 21.52 17.68
N ILE A 39 -1.14 21.09 16.47
CA ILE A 39 -1.46 19.68 16.21
C ILE A 39 -0.18 18.82 16.26
N VAL A 40 0.93 19.31 15.70
CA VAL A 40 2.24 18.62 15.81
C VAL A 40 2.62 18.45 17.29
N ASP A 41 2.56 19.53 18.08
CA ASP A 41 2.81 19.48 19.52
C ASP A 41 1.84 18.55 20.27
N ALA A 42 0.60 18.39 19.79
CA ALA A 42 -0.34 17.44 20.37
C ALA A 42 -0.01 15.98 20.01
N LEU A 43 0.47 15.73 18.79
CA LEU A 43 0.92 14.42 18.31
C LEU A 43 2.22 13.99 19.00
N ASP A 44 3.21 14.89 19.09
CA ASP A 44 4.52 14.62 19.69
C ASP A 44 4.45 14.30 21.19
N ASN A 45 3.40 14.78 21.87
CA ASN A 45 3.17 14.57 23.29
C ASN A 45 2.02 13.56 23.57
N ASP A 46 1.64 12.73 22.60
CA ASP A 46 0.59 11.70 22.70
C ASP A 46 -0.75 12.22 23.27
N ARG A 47 -1.05 13.51 23.08
CA ARG A 47 -2.33 14.11 23.51
C ARG A 47 -3.44 13.85 22.51
N THR A 48 -3.08 13.57 21.26
CA THR A 48 -3.99 13.16 20.18
C THR A 48 -3.25 12.23 19.23
N ASP A 49 -3.98 11.49 18.42
CA ASP A 49 -3.43 10.69 17.31
C ASP A 49 -4.24 10.91 16.02
N SER A 50 -3.85 10.21 14.94
CA SER A 50 -4.54 10.29 13.65
C SER A 50 -5.98 9.78 13.72
N ALA A 51 -6.25 8.73 14.49
CA ALA A 51 -7.59 8.13 14.62
C ALA A 51 -8.56 9.09 15.30
N GLN A 52 -8.13 9.70 16.41
CA GLN A 52 -8.91 10.67 17.15
C GLN A 52 -9.20 11.94 16.33
N LEU A 53 -8.22 12.41 15.56
CA LEU A 53 -8.42 13.51 14.61
C LEU A 53 -9.43 13.13 13.52
N GLN A 54 -9.37 11.89 13.02
CA GLN A 54 -10.27 11.39 11.99
C GLN A 54 -11.71 11.31 12.50
N GLU A 55 -11.94 10.60 13.61
CA GLU A 55 -13.27 10.46 14.25
C GLU A 55 -13.88 11.83 14.57
N SER A 56 -13.06 12.78 15.03
CA SER A 56 -13.49 14.14 15.33
C SER A 56 -13.98 14.89 14.09
N LEU A 57 -13.31 14.71 12.95
CA LEU A 57 -13.71 15.33 11.69
C LEU A 57 -14.93 14.64 11.08
N GLU A 58 -15.04 13.32 11.16
CA GLU A 58 -16.25 12.58 10.75
C GLU A 58 -17.47 13.06 11.55
N LEU A 59 -17.33 13.21 12.87
CA LEU A 59 -18.38 13.76 13.73
C LEU A 59 -18.79 15.19 13.33
N LEU A 60 -17.81 16.03 12.97
CA LEU A 60 -18.09 17.39 12.49
C LEU A 60 -18.77 17.41 11.11
N ALA A 61 -18.44 16.44 10.25
CA ALA A 61 -19.03 16.29 8.93
C ALA A 61 -20.53 15.93 9.00
N GLU A 62 -21.01 15.27 10.06
CA GLU A 62 -22.44 14.96 10.26
C GLU A 62 -23.36 16.20 10.22
N ALA A 63 -22.87 17.37 10.63
CA ALA A 63 -23.61 18.64 10.54
C ALA A 63 -23.33 19.46 9.27
N GLY A 64 -22.57 18.89 8.34
CA GLY A 64 -22.10 19.52 7.12
C GLY A 64 -20.80 20.30 7.35
N PRO A 65 -19.75 20.03 6.56
CA PRO A 65 -18.43 20.65 6.71
C PRO A 65 -18.53 22.17 6.58
N ASP A 66 -17.99 22.88 7.56
CA ASP A 66 -17.83 24.34 7.55
C ASP A 66 -16.36 24.74 7.38
N ARG A 67 -16.14 26.05 7.35
CA ARG A 67 -14.80 26.61 7.21
C ARG A 67 -13.84 26.18 8.31
N GLU A 68 -14.33 26.07 9.55
CA GLU A 68 -13.52 25.76 10.73
C GLU A 68 -13.08 24.30 10.71
N SER A 69 -14.01 23.38 10.44
CA SER A 69 -13.69 21.96 10.23
C SER A 69 -12.82 21.72 8.99
N ARG A 70 -13.00 22.46 7.89
CA ARG A 70 -12.07 22.42 6.74
C ARG A 70 -10.67 22.91 7.09
N ASN A 71 -10.55 23.96 7.89
CA ASN A 71 -9.25 24.42 8.37
C ASN A 71 -8.58 23.39 9.28
N LEU A 72 -9.35 22.77 10.19
CA LEU A 72 -8.86 21.69 11.03
C LEU A 72 -8.40 20.49 10.19
N TYR A 73 -9.16 20.10 9.17
CA TYR A 73 -8.77 19.04 8.24
C TYR A 73 -7.44 19.36 7.53
N VAL A 74 -7.31 20.53 6.93
CA VAL A 74 -6.07 20.96 6.25
C VAL A 74 -4.90 21.01 7.23
N ALA A 75 -5.10 21.53 8.44
CA ALA A 75 -4.05 21.61 9.45
C ALA A 75 -3.63 20.22 9.96
N SER A 76 -4.59 19.33 10.21
CA SER A 76 -4.35 17.96 10.66
C SER A 76 -3.58 17.17 9.61
N LEU A 77 -4.01 17.23 8.35
CA LEU A 77 -3.31 16.59 7.24
C LEU A 77 -1.84 17.04 7.14
N ARG A 78 -1.59 18.35 7.28
CA ARG A 78 -0.23 18.91 7.22
C ARG A 78 0.62 18.55 8.43
N ALA A 79 0.02 18.53 9.62
CA ALA A 79 0.68 18.13 10.85
C ALA A 79 1.06 16.64 10.82
N LEU A 80 0.13 15.78 10.40
CA LEU A 80 0.39 14.36 10.19
C LEU A 80 1.53 14.15 9.20
N ALA A 81 1.57 14.89 8.08
CA ALA A 81 2.64 14.76 7.11
C ALA A 81 4.03 15.18 7.65
N ASN A 82 4.08 16.05 8.67
CA ASN A 82 5.32 16.40 9.37
C ASN A 82 5.75 15.32 10.36
N HIS A 83 4.79 14.63 10.99
CA HIS A 83 5.04 13.60 11.99
C HIS A 83 5.30 12.23 11.34
N ARG A 84 4.35 11.74 10.54
CA ARG A 84 4.40 10.47 9.79
C ARG A 84 3.67 10.61 8.45
N LEU A 85 4.43 10.55 7.35
CA LEU A 85 3.91 10.76 6.00
C LEU A 85 2.80 9.76 5.62
N GLU A 86 2.94 8.49 6.02
CA GLU A 86 1.93 7.43 5.79
C GLU A 86 0.58 7.77 6.42
N ALA A 87 0.60 8.21 7.69
CA ALA A 87 -0.62 8.59 8.41
C ALA A 87 -1.35 9.75 7.72
N ALA A 88 -0.63 10.63 7.02
CA ALA A 88 -1.25 11.70 6.24
C ALA A 88 -1.96 11.17 4.98
N PHE A 89 -1.45 10.10 4.35
CA PHE A 89 -2.09 9.47 3.20
C PHE A 89 -3.40 8.80 3.60
N ASP A 90 -3.37 7.97 4.64
CA ASP A 90 -4.56 7.29 5.14
C ASP A 90 -5.63 8.29 5.57
N PHE A 91 -5.22 9.31 6.34
CA PHE A 91 -6.10 10.38 6.79
C PHE A 91 -6.71 11.18 5.63
N GLY A 92 -5.91 11.50 4.61
CA GLY A 92 -6.38 12.20 3.41
C GLY A 92 -7.35 11.37 2.57
N ALA A 93 -7.09 10.07 2.40
CA ALA A 93 -7.96 9.15 1.68
C ALA A 93 -9.30 8.96 2.41
N ALA A 94 -9.27 8.79 3.73
CA ALA A 94 -10.47 8.62 4.55
C ALA A 94 -11.38 9.85 4.52
N LEU A 95 -10.83 11.06 4.66
CA LEU A 95 -11.63 12.28 4.84
C LEU A 95 -11.80 13.14 3.58
N GLY A 96 -11.03 12.90 2.52
CA GLY A 96 -10.98 13.78 1.35
C GLY A 96 -12.34 13.99 0.67
N HIS A 97 -13.19 12.96 0.64
CA HIS A 97 -14.54 13.04 0.09
C HIS A 97 -15.51 13.85 0.97
N LEU A 98 -15.31 13.83 2.30
CA LEU A 98 -16.09 14.61 3.26
C LEU A 98 -15.67 16.10 3.25
N TYR A 99 -14.40 16.36 2.96
CA TYR A 99 -13.81 17.70 2.98
C TYR A 99 -13.13 18.04 1.64
N PRO A 100 -13.91 18.37 0.59
CA PRO A 100 -13.35 18.79 -0.71
C PRO A 100 -12.71 20.18 -0.61
N ASP A 101 -11.48 20.24 -0.10
CA ASP A 101 -10.69 21.46 0.06
C ASP A 101 -9.45 21.41 -0.85
N LYS A 102 -9.36 22.36 -1.78
CA LYS A 102 -8.24 22.44 -2.73
C LYS A 102 -6.89 22.54 -2.05
N ARG A 103 -6.80 23.16 -0.86
CA ARG A 103 -5.52 23.30 -0.12
C ARG A 103 -5.05 21.94 0.38
N ALA A 104 -5.96 21.11 0.89
CA ALA A 104 -5.65 19.75 1.32
C ALA A 104 -5.20 18.89 0.13
N MET A 105 -5.92 18.98 -0.99
CA MET A 105 -5.57 18.23 -2.20
C MET A 105 -4.17 18.59 -2.73
N LYS A 106 -3.84 19.89 -2.79
CA LYS A 106 -2.49 20.35 -3.17
C LYS A 106 -1.42 19.83 -2.21
N SER A 107 -1.71 19.82 -0.90
CA SER A 107 -0.81 19.24 0.10
C SER A 107 -0.61 17.74 -0.14
N LEU A 108 -1.67 16.95 -0.36
CA LEU A 108 -1.56 15.52 -0.68
C LEU A 108 -0.74 15.25 -1.93
N VAL A 109 -0.95 16.01 -3.02
CA VAL A 109 -0.15 15.89 -4.24
C VAL A 109 1.34 16.12 -3.94
N GLN A 110 1.68 17.14 -3.15
CA GLN A 110 3.07 17.42 -2.77
C GLN A 110 3.65 16.32 -1.88
N TYR A 111 2.86 15.73 -0.97
CA TYR A 111 3.28 14.65 -0.10
C TYR A 111 3.55 13.36 -0.87
N HIS A 112 2.65 12.98 -1.79
CA HIS A 112 2.88 11.87 -2.70
C HIS A 112 4.09 12.13 -3.60
N GLN A 113 4.28 13.35 -4.09
CA GLN A 113 5.48 13.70 -4.86
C GLN A 113 6.77 13.52 -4.04
N ARG A 114 6.77 13.93 -2.77
CA ARG A 114 7.92 13.76 -1.85
C ARG A 114 8.20 12.28 -1.53
N ALA A 115 7.15 11.47 -1.43
CA ALA A 115 7.26 10.02 -1.24
C ALA A 115 7.69 9.26 -2.51
N GLY A 116 7.66 9.91 -3.68
CA GLY A 116 7.91 9.25 -4.96
C GLY A 116 6.66 8.60 -5.60
N ASN A 117 5.48 8.79 -5.00
CA ASN A 117 4.19 8.24 -5.43
C ASN A 117 3.62 9.09 -6.58
N TYR A 118 4.38 9.27 -7.67
CA TYR A 118 3.99 10.17 -8.75
C TYR A 118 2.69 9.76 -9.44
N GLY A 119 2.38 8.46 -9.53
CA GLY A 119 1.11 7.96 -10.07
C GLY A 119 -0.10 8.42 -9.25
N ARG A 120 -0.09 8.19 -7.93
CA ARG A 120 -1.13 8.70 -7.01
C ARG A 120 -1.21 10.23 -7.05
N ALA A 121 -0.07 10.92 -7.10
CA ALA A 121 -0.04 12.38 -7.23
C ALA A 121 -0.73 12.87 -8.52
N LEU A 122 -0.55 12.18 -9.65
CA LEU A 122 -1.23 12.48 -10.91
C LEU A 122 -2.74 12.25 -10.81
N GLY A 123 -3.18 11.13 -10.23
CA GLY A 123 -4.61 10.86 -10.02
C GLY A 123 -5.29 11.91 -9.15
N LEU A 124 -4.61 12.42 -8.12
CA LEU A 124 -5.13 13.53 -7.30
C LEU A 124 -5.22 14.86 -8.07
N LEU A 125 -4.39 15.07 -9.10
CA LEU A 125 -4.51 16.25 -9.97
C LEU A 125 -5.76 16.18 -10.86
N ASP A 126 -6.28 14.99 -11.17
CA ASP A 126 -7.54 14.84 -11.92
C ASP A 126 -8.72 15.36 -11.10
N LEU A 127 -8.68 15.26 -9.77
CA LEU A 127 -9.67 15.83 -8.86
C LEU A 127 -9.64 17.37 -8.79
N LEU A 128 -8.61 18.00 -9.34
CA LEU A 128 -8.42 19.46 -9.39
C LEU A 128 -8.70 20.03 -10.78
N GLU A 129 -9.81 19.63 -11.40
CA GLU A 129 -10.21 20.11 -12.72
C GLU A 129 -10.16 21.65 -12.82
N ASN A 130 -9.56 22.13 -13.90
CA ASN A 130 -9.38 23.56 -14.22
C ASN A 130 -8.54 24.40 -13.25
N ASP A 131 -7.80 23.80 -12.30
CA ASP A 131 -6.86 24.55 -11.46
C ASP A 131 -5.54 24.83 -12.20
N ALA A 132 -5.12 26.10 -12.26
CA ALA A 132 -3.91 26.51 -12.97
C ALA A 132 -2.63 25.88 -12.39
N TRP A 133 -2.57 25.73 -11.06
CA TRP A 133 -1.44 25.06 -10.41
C TRP A 133 -1.43 23.56 -10.73
N ALA A 134 -2.60 22.92 -10.83
CA ALA A 134 -2.69 21.51 -11.20
C ALA A 134 -2.19 21.28 -12.63
N LYS A 135 -2.57 22.14 -13.60
CA LYS A 135 -2.09 22.07 -14.98
C LYS A 135 -0.57 22.21 -15.07
N GLN A 136 0.01 23.17 -14.35
CA GLN A 136 1.46 23.37 -14.33
C GLN A 136 2.20 22.20 -13.66
N THR A 137 1.67 21.70 -12.54
CA THR A 137 2.30 20.62 -11.76
C THR A 137 2.26 19.28 -12.50
N ARG A 138 1.22 19.03 -13.30
CA ARG A 138 1.05 17.78 -14.05
C ARG A 138 2.25 17.47 -14.95
N HIS A 139 2.68 18.42 -15.75
CA HIS A 139 3.80 18.22 -16.68
C HIS A 139 5.09 17.80 -15.96
N THR A 140 5.42 18.48 -14.86
CA THR A 140 6.59 18.12 -14.03
C THR A 140 6.45 16.76 -13.36
N LEU A 141 5.23 16.38 -12.95
CA LEU A 141 4.98 15.07 -12.35
C LEU A 141 5.03 13.94 -13.37
N GLU A 142 4.53 14.15 -14.58
CA GLU A 142 4.60 13.18 -15.68
C GLU A 142 6.05 12.85 -16.02
N ASP A 143 6.91 13.87 -16.15
CA ASP A 143 8.34 13.66 -16.39
C ASP A 143 9.01 12.87 -15.26
N LYS A 144 8.73 13.24 -14.00
CA LYS A 144 9.26 12.52 -12.83
C LYS A 144 8.74 11.09 -12.76
N TYR A 145 7.48 10.86 -13.10
CA TYR A 145 6.87 9.53 -13.16
C TYR A 145 7.55 8.67 -14.22
N GLN A 146 7.78 9.20 -15.42
CA GLN A 146 8.49 8.48 -16.48
C GLN A 146 9.95 8.19 -16.09
N GLN A 147 10.63 9.13 -15.43
CA GLN A 147 11.98 8.91 -14.92
C GLN A 147 12.03 7.86 -13.81
N ALA A 148 11.06 7.87 -12.89
CA ALA A 148 10.94 6.87 -11.82
C ALA A 148 10.69 5.47 -12.39
N ARG A 149 9.79 5.33 -13.37
CA ARG A 149 9.56 4.07 -14.10
C ARG A 149 10.84 3.51 -14.74
N ARG A 150 11.74 4.40 -15.20
CA ARG A 150 13.05 4.02 -15.77
C ARG A 150 14.09 3.65 -14.70
N ARG A 151 13.92 4.11 -13.45
CA ARG A 151 14.87 3.95 -12.33
C ARG A 151 14.21 3.27 -11.11
N ALA A 152 13.52 2.15 -11.33
CA ALA A 152 12.77 1.42 -10.29
C ALA A 152 13.55 1.21 -8.98
N SER A 153 14.85 0.91 -9.07
CA SER A 153 15.72 0.67 -7.92
C SER A 153 15.84 1.83 -6.93
N LYS A 154 15.70 3.10 -7.37
CA LYS A 154 15.86 4.28 -6.49
C LYS A 154 14.62 4.55 -5.63
N GLY A 155 13.44 4.11 -6.08
CA GLY A 155 12.18 4.19 -5.31
C GLY A 155 12.27 3.32 -4.05
N LEU A 156 12.71 2.07 -4.22
CA LEU A 156 12.89 1.14 -3.10
C LEU A 156 13.91 1.64 -2.06
N THR A 157 15.06 2.19 -2.48
CA THR A 157 16.08 2.64 -1.53
C THR A 157 15.61 3.83 -0.68
N THR A 158 14.77 4.70 -1.24
CA THR A 158 14.35 5.93 -0.56
C THR A 158 13.19 5.69 0.41
N TYR A 159 12.23 4.82 0.05
CA TYR A 159 11.05 4.55 0.89
C TYR A 159 11.27 3.38 1.85
N LEU A 160 11.86 2.27 1.38
CA LEU A 160 11.97 1.02 2.15
C LEU A 160 13.33 0.88 2.83
N GLY A 161 14.41 1.32 2.18
CA GLY A 161 15.77 1.25 2.74
C GLY A 161 15.94 2.02 4.05
N TYR A 162 15.19 3.11 4.27
CA TYR A 162 15.29 3.91 5.50
C TYR A 162 14.58 3.26 6.71
N ARG A 163 13.58 2.40 6.48
CA ARG A 163 12.83 1.70 7.55
C ARG A 163 13.63 0.56 8.19
N ASN A 164 14.57 -0.03 7.45
CA ASN A 164 15.15 -1.34 7.77
C ASN A 164 16.54 -1.31 8.41
N LEU A 165 17.15 -0.14 8.58
CA LEU A 165 18.53 -0.01 9.08
C LEU A 165 18.67 0.02 10.61
N SER A 166 17.57 -0.17 11.38
CA SER A 166 17.57 0.16 12.82
C SER A 166 16.91 -0.86 13.77
N ALA A 167 16.57 -2.07 13.34
CA ALA A 167 15.97 -3.07 14.24
C ALA A 167 16.37 -4.52 13.89
N ASP A 168 16.42 -5.38 14.91
CA ASP A 168 16.51 -6.84 14.73
C ASP A 168 15.20 -7.29 14.06
N GLN A 169 15.26 -7.60 12.77
CA GLN A 169 14.05 -7.75 11.98
C GLN A 169 13.35 -9.07 12.30
N PRO A 170 12.00 -9.08 12.44
CA PRO A 170 11.26 -10.31 12.63
C PRO A 170 11.53 -11.27 11.46
N ARG A 171 11.42 -12.56 11.72
CA ARG A 171 11.53 -13.57 10.67
C ARG A 171 10.40 -13.35 9.66
N SER A 172 10.72 -12.76 8.51
CA SER A 172 9.73 -12.45 7.49
C SER A 172 9.77 -13.43 6.32
N VAL A 173 8.59 -13.67 5.76
CA VAL A 173 8.37 -14.38 4.50
C VAL A 173 7.87 -13.37 3.47
N LEU A 174 8.46 -13.38 2.28
CA LEU A 174 7.95 -12.62 1.15
C LEU A 174 6.91 -13.48 0.41
N LEU A 175 5.75 -12.91 0.13
CA LEU A 175 4.66 -13.56 -0.57
C LEU A 175 4.29 -12.78 -1.84
N TYR A 176 4.14 -13.47 -2.97
CA TYR A 176 3.64 -12.87 -4.21
C TYR A 176 2.73 -13.86 -4.95
N GLY A 177 1.60 -13.37 -5.43
CA GLY A 177 0.74 -14.11 -6.35
C GLY A 177 0.55 -13.31 -7.64
N ASP A 178 0.69 -13.98 -8.78
CA ASP A 178 0.52 -13.33 -10.09
C ASP A 178 -0.97 -13.08 -10.44
N MET A 179 -1.69 -12.34 -9.59
CA MET A 179 -3.13 -12.10 -9.67
C MET A 179 -3.52 -10.71 -9.17
N ASN A 180 -4.69 -10.22 -9.59
CA ASN A 180 -5.22 -8.94 -9.16
C ASN A 180 -6.13 -9.12 -7.93
N LEU A 181 -5.72 -8.64 -6.75
CA LEU A 181 -6.53 -8.74 -5.52
C LEU A 181 -7.78 -7.84 -5.53
N ASN A 182 -7.94 -6.96 -6.50
CA ASN A 182 -9.20 -6.23 -6.72
C ASN A 182 -10.30 -7.12 -7.32
N VAL A 183 -9.97 -8.37 -7.73
CA VAL A 183 -10.92 -9.36 -8.23
C VAL A 183 -11.13 -10.45 -7.16
N ILE A 184 -12.39 -10.70 -6.79
CA ILE A 184 -12.75 -11.76 -5.83
C ILE A 184 -12.86 -13.08 -6.59
N ASP A 185 -11.88 -13.95 -6.42
CA ASP A 185 -11.87 -15.30 -6.97
C ASP A 185 -11.13 -16.28 -6.04
N GLY A 186 -11.09 -17.56 -6.39
CA GLY A 186 -10.39 -18.56 -5.57
C GLY A 186 -8.88 -18.30 -5.45
N SER A 187 -8.28 -17.54 -6.35
CA SER A 187 -6.86 -17.22 -6.32
C SER A 187 -6.53 -16.10 -5.34
N SER A 188 -7.34 -15.04 -5.32
CA SER A 188 -7.18 -13.92 -4.39
C SER A 188 -7.47 -14.33 -2.95
N ILE A 189 -8.50 -15.17 -2.74
CA ILE A 189 -8.78 -15.77 -1.42
C ILE A 189 -7.62 -16.66 -0.94
N TRP A 190 -7.02 -17.46 -1.83
CA TRP A 190 -5.84 -18.27 -1.50
C TRP A 190 -4.68 -17.38 -1.02
N LEU A 191 -4.38 -16.30 -1.74
CA LEU A 191 -3.26 -15.42 -1.41
C LEU A 191 -3.45 -14.78 -0.02
N ALA A 192 -4.66 -14.27 0.24
CA ALA A 192 -5.01 -13.72 1.55
C ALA A 192 -4.94 -14.77 2.67
N SER A 193 -5.45 -15.97 2.43
CA SER A 193 -5.44 -17.06 3.41
C SER A 193 -4.03 -17.53 3.75
N VAL A 194 -3.13 -17.61 2.75
CA VAL A 194 -1.72 -17.97 2.97
C VAL A 194 -1.01 -16.90 3.79
N ALA A 195 -1.26 -15.62 3.51
CA ALA A 195 -0.69 -14.53 4.29
C ALA A 195 -1.10 -14.62 5.77
N GLN A 196 -2.39 -14.82 6.05
CA GLN A 196 -2.92 -14.99 7.41
C GLN A 196 -2.41 -16.25 8.10
N ALA A 197 -2.27 -17.36 7.36
CA ALA A 197 -1.72 -18.59 7.92
C ALA A 197 -0.26 -18.41 8.35
N LEU A 198 0.54 -17.70 7.54
CA LEU A 198 1.94 -17.41 7.86
C LEU A 198 2.08 -16.51 9.08
N THR A 199 1.23 -15.48 9.23
CA THR A 199 1.22 -14.64 10.44
C THR A 199 0.76 -15.42 11.66
N GLY A 200 -0.23 -16.32 11.53
CA GLY A 200 -0.65 -17.23 12.59
C GLY A 200 0.46 -18.18 13.08
N LEU A 201 1.49 -18.43 12.25
CA LEU A 201 2.70 -19.19 12.60
C LEU A 201 3.81 -18.31 13.20
N GLY A 202 3.58 -17.01 13.39
CA GLY A 202 4.52 -16.06 13.98
C GLY A 202 5.54 -15.47 13.00
N PHE A 203 5.29 -15.55 11.69
CA PHE A 203 6.12 -14.87 10.69
C PHE A 203 5.59 -13.47 10.39
N GLY A 204 6.50 -12.52 10.17
CA GLY A 204 6.17 -11.32 9.41
C GLY A 204 5.90 -11.69 7.95
N VAL A 205 4.96 -11.02 7.29
CA VAL A 205 4.61 -11.30 5.90
C VAL A 205 4.72 -10.03 5.07
N HIS A 206 5.57 -10.08 4.06
CA HIS A 206 5.74 -9.01 3.09
C HIS A 206 5.04 -9.41 1.80
N LEU A 207 3.87 -8.85 1.56
CA LEU A 207 3.00 -9.24 0.44
C LEU A 207 3.08 -8.20 -0.67
N ILE A 208 3.66 -8.58 -1.80
CA ILE A 208 3.71 -7.73 -3.00
C ILE A 208 2.43 -7.93 -3.81
N LEU A 209 1.81 -6.82 -4.21
CA LEU A 209 0.59 -6.79 -5.01
C LEU A 209 0.92 -6.55 -6.48
N ARG A 210 0.20 -7.25 -7.38
CA ARG A 210 0.31 -7.05 -8.83
C ARG A 210 -0.26 -5.71 -9.29
N GLU A 211 -1.30 -5.24 -8.64
CA GLU A 211 -2.06 -4.02 -8.93
C GLU A 211 -2.22 -3.19 -7.66
N ASP A 212 -2.34 -1.87 -7.80
CA ASP A 212 -2.67 -0.98 -6.68
C ASP A 212 -4.04 -1.35 -6.09
N ILE A 213 -4.25 -1.10 -4.80
CA ILE A 213 -5.50 -1.37 -4.11
C ILE A 213 -6.55 -0.33 -4.55
N GLU A 214 -7.61 -0.84 -5.16
CA GLU A 214 -8.83 -0.11 -5.52
C GLU A 214 -10.04 -0.61 -4.73
N ARG A 215 -10.05 -1.91 -4.40
CA ARG A 215 -11.10 -2.62 -3.67
C ARG A 215 -10.55 -3.27 -2.42
N ARG A 216 -11.34 -3.28 -1.34
CA ARG A 216 -10.85 -3.65 0.00
C ARG A 216 -11.40 -4.97 0.51
N GLU A 217 -12.37 -5.59 -0.13
CA GLU A 217 -13.08 -6.77 0.37
C GLU A 217 -12.16 -7.96 0.66
N VAL A 218 -11.13 -8.19 -0.17
CA VAL A 218 -10.12 -9.25 0.06
C VAL A 218 -8.95 -8.75 0.92
N ILE A 219 -8.69 -7.45 0.92
CA ILE A 219 -7.52 -6.81 1.53
C ILE A 219 -7.77 -6.44 3.01
N GLU A 220 -9.00 -6.09 3.36
CA GLU A 220 -9.38 -5.62 4.69
C GLU A 220 -9.05 -6.64 5.79
N PRO A 221 -9.26 -7.95 5.61
CA PRO A 221 -8.78 -8.95 6.57
C PRO A 221 -7.25 -8.97 6.72
N LEU A 222 -6.49 -8.54 5.71
CA LEU A 222 -5.02 -8.47 5.77
C LEU A 222 -4.56 -7.20 6.49
N LEU A 223 -5.24 -6.08 6.27
CA LEU A 223 -4.94 -4.80 6.94
C LEU A 223 -5.14 -4.86 8.46
N ALA A 224 -5.96 -5.81 8.94
CA ALA A 224 -6.16 -6.04 10.36
C ALA A 224 -4.95 -6.72 11.06
N HIS A 225 -3.97 -7.23 10.30
CA HIS A 225 -2.77 -7.88 10.84
C HIS A 225 -1.54 -6.96 10.75
N PRO A 226 -1.02 -6.45 11.87
CA PRO A 226 0.16 -5.58 11.87
C PRO A 226 1.44 -6.28 11.39
N GLU A 227 1.46 -7.61 11.39
CA GLU A 227 2.58 -8.42 10.87
C GLU A 227 2.58 -8.54 9.34
N ILE A 228 1.52 -8.08 8.66
CA ILE A 228 1.43 -8.07 7.19
C ILE A 228 1.76 -6.67 6.67
N GLU A 229 2.86 -6.56 5.93
CA GLU A 229 3.20 -5.36 5.17
C GLU A 229 2.84 -5.56 3.70
N LEU A 230 2.01 -4.67 3.16
CA LEU A 230 1.57 -4.70 1.76
C LEU A 230 2.42 -3.76 0.91
N PHE A 231 2.92 -4.26 -0.22
CA PHE A 231 3.67 -3.48 -1.20
C PHE A 231 2.87 -3.39 -2.51
N GLU A 232 2.24 -2.24 -2.73
CA GLU A 232 1.57 -1.92 -3.99
C GLU A 232 2.59 -1.60 -5.11
N PRO A 233 2.24 -1.80 -6.39
CA PRO A 233 3.09 -1.45 -7.54
C PRO A 233 3.70 -0.05 -7.49
N TRP A 234 2.96 0.94 -6.98
CA TRP A 234 3.46 2.31 -6.87
C TRP A 234 4.73 2.41 -6.01
N ALA A 235 4.92 1.53 -5.01
CA ALA A 235 6.12 1.51 -4.17
C ALA A 235 7.38 1.19 -4.99
N PHE A 236 7.20 0.53 -6.14
CA PHE A 236 8.24 0.20 -7.11
C PHE A 236 8.24 1.18 -8.31
N GLY A 237 7.47 2.26 -8.21
CA GLY A 237 7.30 3.25 -9.27
C GLY A 237 6.59 2.69 -10.51
N GLN A 238 5.76 1.67 -10.38
CA GLN A 238 5.00 1.08 -11.47
C GLN A 238 3.48 1.25 -11.24
N PRO A 239 2.66 1.34 -12.29
CA PRO A 239 1.20 1.30 -12.14
C PRO A 239 0.69 -0.11 -11.87
N SER A 240 1.41 -1.11 -12.38
CA SER A 240 1.16 -2.53 -12.18
C SER A 240 2.49 -3.30 -12.34
N LEU A 241 2.58 -4.49 -11.75
CA LEU A 241 3.76 -5.33 -11.85
C LEU A 241 3.56 -6.38 -12.95
N SER A 242 4.41 -6.32 -13.98
CA SER A 242 4.65 -7.49 -14.83
C SER A 242 5.50 -8.51 -14.09
N GLU A 243 5.54 -9.75 -14.57
CA GLU A 243 6.22 -10.87 -13.92
C GLU A 243 7.72 -10.60 -13.79
N GLY A 244 8.35 -10.04 -14.82
CA GLY A 244 9.76 -9.63 -14.78
C GLY A 244 10.04 -8.49 -13.79
N ARG A 245 9.07 -7.57 -13.62
CA ARG A 245 9.18 -6.47 -12.65
C ARG A 245 8.91 -6.93 -11.22
N ALA A 246 7.94 -7.82 -11.02
CA ALA A 246 7.72 -8.49 -9.75
C ALA A 246 8.95 -9.29 -9.32
N ALA A 247 9.55 -10.07 -10.22
CA ALA A 247 10.79 -10.81 -9.93
C ALA A 247 11.95 -9.87 -9.54
N GLN A 248 12.06 -8.71 -10.19
CA GLN A 248 13.03 -7.68 -9.82
C GLN A 248 12.73 -7.09 -8.44
N ALA A 249 11.46 -6.73 -8.17
CA ALA A 249 11.04 -6.19 -6.87
C ALA A 249 11.32 -7.17 -5.73
N ILE A 250 11.06 -8.47 -5.94
CA ILE A 250 11.37 -9.54 -4.98
C ILE A 250 12.87 -9.58 -4.68
N ASP A 251 13.72 -9.60 -5.71
CA ASP A 251 15.18 -9.65 -5.56
C ASP A 251 15.73 -8.41 -4.84
N GLU A 252 15.23 -7.23 -5.19
CA GLU A 252 15.64 -5.98 -4.55
C GLU A 252 15.17 -5.88 -3.08
N LEU A 253 13.93 -6.28 -2.79
CA LEU A 253 13.41 -6.34 -1.43
C LEU A 253 14.17 -7.35 -0.58
N ASP A 254 14.48 -8.51 -1.13
CA ASP A 254 15.24 -9.54 -0.44
C ASP A 254 16.63 -9.03 -0.04
N GLY A 255 17.33 -8.36 -0.96
CA GLY A 255 18.61 -7.71 -0.66
C GLY A 255 18.49 -6.61 0.40
N LEU A 256 17.46 -5.77 0.32
CA LEU A 256 17.23 -4.67 1.28
C LEU A 256 16.86 -5.16 2.68
N TRP A 257 16.15 -6.29 2.78
CA TRP A 257 15.76 -6.91 4.06
C TRP A 257 16.88 -7.75 4.69
N GLY A 258 18.01 -7.93 3.99
CA GLY A 258 19.08 -8.82 4.44
C GLY A 258 18.77 -10.32 4.24
N GLY A 259 17.79 -10.61 3.38
CA GLY A 259 17.37 -11.95 3.00
C GLY A 259 16.13 -12.43 3.76
N TYR A 260 15.03 -12.65 3.03
CA TYR A 260 13.85 -13.32 3.59
C TYR A 260 14.14 -14.78 3.89
N ARG A 261 13.40 -15.32 4.87
CA ARG A 261 13.49 -16.74 5.22
C ARG A 261 12.92 -17.64 4.11
N ALA A 262 11.88 -17.17 3.45
CA ALA A 262 11.27 -17.82 2.30
C ALA A 262 10.64 -16.77 1.38
N VAL A 263 10.59 -17.08 0.10
CA VAL A 263 9.93 -16.34 -0.96
C VAL A 263 8.87 -17.26 -1.55
N VAL A 264 7.63 -17.12 -1.10
CA VAL A 264 6.49 -17.94 -1.56
C VAL A 264 5.86 -17.26 -2.76
N VAL A 265 5.77 -17.99 -3.89
CA VAL A 265 5.23 -17.43 -5.13
C VAL A 265 4.20 -18.33 -5.78
N ARG A 266 3.16 -17.72 -6.36
CA ARG A 266 2.17 -18.43 -7.17
C ARG A 266 2.15 -17.92 -8.61
N GLY A 267 2.20 -18.86 -9.55
CA GLY A 267 2.11 -18.62 -11.00
C GLY A 267 3.36 -19.09 -11.75
N LEU A 268 3.18 -19.71 -12.92
CA LEU A 268 4.28 -20.26 -13.70
C LEU A 268 5.21 -19.18 -14.26
N SER A 269 4.63 -18.10 -14.77
CA SER A 269 5.38 -17.00 -15.41
C SER A 269 6.33 -16.30 -14.44
N ILE A 270 5.88 -16.01 -13.21
CA ILE A 270 6.77 -15.43 -12.19
C ILE A 270 7.88 -16.39 -11.78
N CYS A 271 7.60 -17.70 -11.67
CA CYS A 271 8.61 -18.70 -11.35
C CYS A 271 9.70 -18.78 -12.44
N THR A 272 9.32 -18.63 -13.71
CA THR A 272 10.26 -18.54 -14.84
C THR A 272 11.21 -17.35 -14.70
N GLU A 273 10.70 -16.19 -14.29
CA GLU A 273 11.54 -15.00 -14.09
C GLU A 273 12.44 -15.13 -12.84
N LEU A 274 11.95 -15.76 -11.78
CA LEU A 274 12.73 -16.00 -10.56
C LEU A 274 13.82 -17.06 -10.74
N ALA A 275 13.64 -18.05 -11.63
CA ALA A 275 14.68 -19.03 -11.99
C ALA A 275 15.97 -18.38 -12.50
N LYS A 276 15.87 -17.17 -13.05
CA LYS A 276 17.01 -16.37 -13.53
C LYS A 276 17.76 -15.65 -12.40
N ARG A 277 17.23 -15.64 -11.16
CA ARG A 277 17.75 -14.88 -10.00
C ARG A 277 18.48 -15.79 -9.01
N LYS A 278 19.81 -15.91 -9.18
CA LYS A 278 20.65 -16.80 -8.36
C LYS A 278 20.74 -16.41 -6.88
N THR A 279 20.46 -15.16 -6.55
CA THR A 279 20.41 -14.59 -5.18
C THR A 279 19.36 -15.26 -4.29
N LEU A 280 18.32 -15.83 -4.88
CA LEU A 280 17.19 -16.45 -4.16
C LEU A 280 17.33 -17.98 -4.00
N TRP A 281 18.55 -18.50 -4.22
CA TRP A 281 18.83 -19.93 -4.18
C TRP A 281 18.37 -20.59 -2.87
N LYS A 282 17.63 -21.70 -3.01
CA LYS A 282 16.98 -22.50 -1.96
C LYS A 282 15.98 -21.76 -1.07
N ARG A 283 15.54 -20.58 -1.49
CA ARG A 283 14.57 -19.76 -0.73
C ARG A 283 13.26 -19.51 -1.46
N VAL A 284 13.16 -19.83 -2.75
CA VAL A 284 11.90 -19.76 -3.49
C VAL A 284 11.06 -21.00 -3.20
N PHE A 285 9.77 -20.81 -2.90
CA PHE A 285 8.77 -21.86 -2.69
C PHE A 285 7.61 -21.68 -3.67
N PRO A 286 7.66 -22.33 -4.85
CA PRO A 286 6.62 -22.22 -5.86
C PRO A 286 5.32 -22.93 -5.45
N TYR A 287 4.19 -22.31 -5.77
CA TYR A 287 2.87 -22.91 -5.82
C TYR A 287 2.33 -22.79 -7.26
N LEU A 288 2.43 -23.88 -8.02
CA LEU A 288 2.08 -23.89 -9.44
C LEU A 288 0.68 -24.49 -9.63
N THR A 289 -0.21 -23.76 -10.30
CA THR A 289 -1.59 -24.21 -10.59
C THR A 289 -1.94 -24.15 -12.07
N ASP A 290 -1.11 -23.51 -12.88
CA ASP A 290 -1.34 -23.10 -14.27
C ASP A 290 -0.37 -23.78 -15.26
N PHE A 291 0.21 -24.92 -14.87
CA PHE A 291 1.30 -25.57 -15.60
C PHE A 291 0.87 -26.75 -16.48
N TYR A 292 -0.44 -27.06 -16.51
CA TYR A 292 -0.97 -28.21 -17.24
C TYR A 292 -2.33 -27.97 -17.86
N ARG A 293 -2.65 -28.73 -18.92
CA ARG A 293 -3.97 -28.76 -19.56
C ARG A 293 -4.58 -30.15 -19.50
N HIS A 294 -5.90 -30.22 -19.36
CA HIS A 294 -6.62 -31.49 -19.50
C HIS A 294 -6.80 -31.81 -20.99
N ARG A 295 -6.33 -32.97 -21.43
CA ARG A 295 -6.64 -33.46 -22.77
C ARG A 295 -8.02 -34.13 -22.75
N SER A 296 -8.94 -33.64 -23.58
CA SER A 296 -10.34 -34.06 -23.60
C SER A 296 -10.60 -35.40 -24.32
N ASP A 297 -9.59 -35.99 -24.94
CA ASP A 297 -9.70 -37.14 -25.81
C ASP A 297 -9.43 -38.48 -25.11
N HIS A 298 -8.54 -38.56 -24.12
CA HIS A 298 -8.17 -39.84 -23.47
C HIS A 298 -8.10 -39.76 -21.94
N GLY A 299 -9.18 -40.13 -21.26
CA GLY A 299 -9.15 -40.60 -19.86
C GLY A 299 -8.61 -39.65 -18.77
N GLY A 300 -8.57 -38.34 -19.02
CA GLY A 300 -8.06 -37.37 -18.05
C GLY A 300 -6.53 -37.23 -18.04
N ALA A 301 -5.83 -37.66 -19.09
CA ALA A 301 -4.40 -37.45 -19.22
C ALA A 301 -4.05 -35.95 -19.20
N ILE A 302 -3.02 -35.63 -18.41
CA ILE A 302 -2.51 -34.27 -18.20
C ILE A 302 -1.44 -33.99 -19.26
N ASP A 303 -1.57 -32.87 -19.98
CA ASP A 303 -0.56 -32.40 -20.91
C ASP A 303 0.28 -31.27 -20.28
N ILE A 304 1.60 -31.42 -20.34
CA ILE A 304 2.57 -30.46 -19.79
C ILE A 304 3.54 -30.11 -20.91
N GLU A 305 3.59 -28.83 -21.27
CA GLU A 305 4.47 -28.31 -22.32
C GLU A 305 5.95 -28.56 -21.98
N ASN A 306 6.79 -28.84 -22.98
CA ASN A 306 8.22 -29.15 -22.76
C ASN A 306 8.97 -28.01 -22.05
N SER A 307 8.67 -26.76 -22.37
CA SER A 307 9.21 -25.57 -21.70
C SER A 307 8.92 -25.57 -20.19
N THR A 308 7.75 -26.07 -19.80
CA THR A 308 7.35 -26.19 -18.39
C THR A 308 8.16 -27.29 -17.69
N ARG A 309 8.46 -28.40 -18.38
CA ARG A 309 9.32 -29.47 -17.84
C ARG A 309 10.76 -29.00 -17.62
N GLU A 310 11.30 -28.23 -18.54
CA GLU A 310 12.62 -27.60 -18.40
C GLU A 310 12.64 -26.65 -17.20
N LEU A 311 11.60 -25.83 -17.03
CA LEU A 311 11.47 -24.97 -15.85
C LEU A 311 11.43 -25.78 -14.55
N PHE A 312 10.73 -26.92 -14.51
CA PHE A 312 10.72 -27.78 -13.30
C PHE A 312 12.13 -28.26 -12.94
N ALA A 313 12.98 -28.58 -13.93
CA ALA A 313 14.37 -28.93 -13.68
C ALA A 313 15.13 -27.76 -13.03
N ASP A 314 15.00 -26.56 -13.59
CA ASP A 314 15.61 -25.35 -13.03
C ASP A 314 15.10 -25.04 -11.62
N LEU A 315 13.78 -25.13 -11.41
CA LEU A 315 13.15 -24.90 -10.12
C LEU A 315 13.55 -25.93 -9.07
N ARG A 316 13.82 -27.20 -9.42
CA ARG A 316 14.35 -28.17 -8.44
C ARG A 316 15.70 -27.75 -7.86
N HIS A 317 16.52 -27.06 -8.66
CA HIS A 317 17.79 -26.51 -8.20
C HIS A 317 17.59 -25.23 -7.38
N LEU A 318 16.73 -24.32 -7.83
CA LEU A 318 16.46 -23.03 -7.17
C LEU A 318 15.61 -23.16 -5.90
N ALA A 319 14.57 -23.99 -5.91
CA ALA A 319 13.53 -23.98 -4.88
C ALA A 319 13.99 -24.65 -3.58
N GLY A 320 13.52 -24.11 -2.46
CA GLY A 320 13.64 -24.72 -1.13
C GLY A 320 12.61 -25.83 -0.90
N GLY A 321 11.53 -25.83 -1.69
CA GLY A 321 10.45 -26.80 -1.68
C GLY A 321 9.33 -26.34 -2.61
N PHE A 322 8.30 -27.18 -2.79
CA PHE A 322 7.12 -26.85 -3.60
C PHE A 322 5.87 -26.97 -2.74
N PHE A 323 4.95 -26.02 -2.89
CA PHE A 323 3.57 -26.21 -2.49
C PHE A 323 2.85 -26.93 -3.62
N ALA A 324 2.24 -28.07 -3.29
CA ALA A 324 1.48 -28.87 -4.23
C ALA A 324 0.02 -28.96 -3.76
N GLN A 325 -0.91 -28.89 -4.71
CA GLN A 325 -2.33 -29.05 -4.41
C GLN A 325 -2.68 -30.51 -4.10
N THR A 326 -1.93 -31.47 -4.65
CA THR A 326 -2.10 -32.90 -4.42
C THR A 326 -0.75 -33.61 -4.29
N PRO A 327 -0.69 -34.78 -3.62
CA PRO A 327 0.52 -35.60 -3.58
C PRO A 327 1.05 -35.95 -4.97
N ALA A 328 0.17 -36.25 -5.92
CA ALA A 328 0.55 -36.56 -7.30
C ALA A 328 1.29 -35.39 -7.98
N ILE A 329 0.92 -34.14 -7.69
CA ILE A 329 1.63 -32.95 -8.20
C ILE A 329 3.01 -32.80 -7.53
N SER A 330 3.15 -33.21 -6.27
CA SER A 330 4.44 -33.13 -5.57
C SER A 330 5.49 -34.13 -6.07
N GLU A 331 5.06 -35.18 -6.77
CA GLU A 331 5.92 -36.22 -7.33
C GLU A 331 6.40 -35.93 -8.77
N LEU A 332 5.89 -34.85 -9.40
CA LEU A 332 6.25 -34.43 -10.77
C LEU A 332 7.66 -33.85 -10.88
#